data_AF-A0A3G8HBR7-F1
#
_entry.id   AF-A0A3G8HBR7-F1
#
_cell.length_a   1.000
_cell.length_b   1.000
_cell.length_c   1.000
_cell.angle_alpha   90.00
_cell.angle_beta   90.00
_cell.angle_gamma   90.00
#
_symmetry.space_group_name_H-M   'P 1'
#
loop_
_entity.id
_entity.type
_entity.pdbx_description
1 polymer ?
#
loop_
_entity_poly.entity_id
_entity_poly.type
_entity_poly.pdbx_seq_one_letter_code
_entity_poly.pdbx_strand_id
1 'polypeptide(L)'
;MRTKLLDAAMRVIGEQTGAAPVIDDVIREAKVSRGTFYNYFTSLEDVINAIGQEMNNQMVTDILPVYNVLEEPWQRAAVGFRLFMVRALLDRKWAGFVIRIEAWPHTAQLAKYMSGDLAAGKARGQFRIDNIEAATDFLMGASARCIQAIGHGVDDPPAYMDAATRMALQAVGCADDLCDHGVAFSQSYLKAWASGELTASRPLWALNLNSKDGHRFLAHDAA
;
A
#
# COMPACT_ATOMS: atom_id res chain seq x y z
N MET A 1 -24.21 -0.64 -12.39
CA MET A 1 -23.72 0.21 -13.51
C MET A 1 -22.47 0.99 -13.12
N ARG A 2 -22.46 1.69 -11.97
CA ARG A 2 -21.25 2.38 -11.43
C ARG A 2 -19.99 1.50 -11.48
N THR A 3 -20.02 0.29 -10.93
CA THR A 3 -18.88 -0.66 -10.96
C THR A 3 -18.38 -0.95 -12.38
N LYS A 4 -19.29 -1.12 -13.35
CA LYS A 4 -18.94 -1.37 -14.76
C LYS A 4 -18.15 -0.20 -15.37
N LEU A 5 -18.50 1.04 -15.01
CA LEU A 5 -17.77 2.24 -15.43
C LEU A 5 -16.39 2.32 -14.78
N LEU A 6 -16.28 1.98 -13.49
CA LEU A 6 -15.00 1.91 -12.78
C LEU A 6 -14.08 0.84 -13.41
N ASP A 7 -14.59 -0.36 -13.64
CA ASP A 7 -13.82 -1.46 -14.25
C ASP A 7 -13.32 -1.13 -15.65
N ALA A 8 -14.16 -0.47 -16.45
CA ALA A 8 -13.79 0.00 -17.78
C ALA A 8 -12.70 1.07 -17.72
N ALA A 9 -12.85 2.06 -16.84
CA ALA A 9 -11.84 3.10 -16.65
C ALA A 9 -10.52 2.53 -16.13
N MET A 10 -10.54 1.55 -15.24
CA MET A 10 -9.31 0.87 -14.78
C MET A 10 -8.55 0.20 -15.94
N ARG A 11 -9.25 -0.41 -16.91
CA ARG A 11 -8.62 -1.01 -18.09
C ARG A 11 -8.03 0.06 -19.01
N VAL A 12 -8.80 1.09 -19.32
CA VAL A 12 -8.38 2.22 -20.16
C VAL A 12 -7.15 2.93 -19.58
N ILE A 13 -7.10 3.15 -18.27
CA ILE A 13 -5.99 3.83 -17.60
C ILE A 13 -4.79 2.88 -17.43
N GLY A 14 -5.03 1.61 -17.09
CA GLY A 14 -3.98 0.63 -16.82
C GLY A 14 -3.18 0.18 -18.05
N GLU A 15 -3.73 0.34 -19.26
CA GLU A 15 -3.08 -0.03 -20.53
C GLU A 15 -2.17 1.06 -21.13
N GLN A 16 -1.88 2.13 -20.37
CA GLN A 16 -1.13 3.29 -20.86
C GLN A 16 0.27 2.98 -21.39
N THR A 17 0.40 3.03 -22.72
CA THR A 17 1.65 3.25 -23.48
C THR A 17 1.53 4.43 -24.46
N GLY A 18 0.45 5.22 -24.37
CA GLY A 18 0.10 6.28 -25.34
C GLY A 18 -0.55 7.53 -24.72
N ALA A 19 -1.47 8.16 -25.47
CA ALA A 19 -2.10 9.43 -25.10
C ALA A 19 -2.95 9.33 -23.80
N ALA A 20 -3.18 10.48 -23.15
CA ALA A 20 -4.01 10.57 -21.95
C ALA A 20 -5.47 10.14 -22.26
N PRO A 21 -6.09 9.31 -21.40
CA PRO A 21 -7.43 8.80 -21.62
C PRO A 21 -8.48 9.91 -21.56
N VAL A 22 -9.57 9.74 -22.32
CA VAL A 22 -10.73 10.65 -22.31
C VAL A 22 -12.01 9.91 -21.92
N ILE A 23 -13.07 10.65 -21.58
CA ILE A 23 -14.37 10.10 -21.18
C ILE A 23 -14.91 9.10 -22.22
N ASP A 24 -14.74 9.39 -23.51
CA ASP A 24 -15.21 8.52 -24.59
C ASP A 24 -14.52 7.15 -24.61
N ASP A 25 -13.27 7.05 -24.15
CA ASP A 25 -12.57 5.77 -24.04
C ASP A 25 -13.25 4.88 -23.01
N VAL A 26 -13.61 5.45 -21.85
CA VAL A 26 -14.32 4.74 -20.78
C VAL A 26 -15.72 4.32 -21.24
N ILE A 27 -16.44 5.18 -21.94
CA ILE A 27 -17.78 4.88 -22.47
C ILE A 27 -17.73 3.72 -23.47
N ARG A 28 -16.76 3.77 -24.38
CA ARG A 28 -16.53 2.73 -25.39
C ARG A 28 -16.17 1.41 -24.73
N GLU A 29 -15.25 1.41 -23.79
CA GLU A 29 -14.83 0.22 -23.04
C GLU A 29 -15.97 -0.36 -22.20
N ALA A 30 -16.77 0.50 -21.54
CA ALA A 30 -17.93 0.09 -20.75
C ALA A 30 -19.12 -0.36 -21.62
N LYS A 31 -19.11 -0.07 -22.93
CA LYS A 31 -20.23 -0.30 -23.86
C LYS A 31 -21.54 0.31 -23.34
N VAL A 32 -21.51 1.61 -23.02
CA VAL A 32 -22.67 2.37 -22.53
C VAL A 32 -22.88 3.65 -23.34
N SER A 33 -23.98 4.36 -23.10
CA SER A 33 -24.21 5.68 -23.70
C SER A 33 -23.53 6.80 -22.89
N ARG A 34 -23.30 7.97 -23.52
CA ARG A 34 -22.87 9.19 -22.81
C ARG A 34 -23.82 9.58 -21.67
N GLY A 35 -25.14 9.50 -21.89
CA GLY A 35 -26.12 9.77 -20.84
C GLY A 35 -25.98 8.83 -19.64
N THR A 36 -25.66 7.54 -19.90
CA THR A 36 -25.38 6.58 -18.83
C THR A 36 -24.14 6.94 -18.03
N PHE A 37 -23.08 7.48 -18.64
CA PHE A 37 -21.89 7.95 -17.92
C PHE A 37 -22.23 9.14 -17.01
N TYR A 38 -22.88 10.17 -17.57
CA TYR A 38 -23.20 11.40 -16.84
C TYR A 38 -24.22 11.21 -15.71
N ASN A 39 -24.94 10.09 -15.67
CA ASN A 39 -25.77 9.71 -14.52
C ASN A 39 -24.94 9.32 -13.27
N TYR A 40 -23.64 9.01 -13.43
CA TYR A 40 -22.79 8.56 -12.32
C TYR A 40 -21.57 9.46 -12.09
N PHE A 41 -21.01 10.08 -13.14
CA PHE A 41 -19.78 10.86 -13.07
C PHE A 41 -19.87 12.09 -13.96
N THR A 42 -19.28 13.21 -13.53
CA THR A 42 -19.29 14.45 -14.32
C THR A 42 -17.98 14.68 -15.08
N SER A 43 -16.90 14.02 -14.64
CA SER A 43 -15.59 14.11 -15.26
C SER A 43 -14.84 12.76 -15.22
N LEU A 44 -13.75 12.65 -15.99
CA LEU A 44 -12.84 11.52 -15.86
C LEU A 44 -12.10 11.54 -14.52
N GLU A 45 -11.84 12.73 -13.98
CA GLU A 45 -11.22 12.92 -12.67
C GLU A 45 -12.11 12.35 -11.55
N ASP A 46 -13.43 12.54 -11.62
CA ASP A 46 -14.37 11.94 -10.65
C ASP A 46 -14.30 10.41 -10.68
N VAL A 47 -14.15 9.82 -11.87
CA VAL A 47 -14.01 8.37 -12.04
C VAL A 47 -12.71 7.91 -11.41
N ILE A 48 -11.60 8.60 -11.69
CA ILE A 48 -10.27 8.29 -11.15
C ILE A 48 -10.29 8.38 -9.62
N ASN A 49 -10.85 9.45 -9.07
CA ASN A 49 -10.98 9.64 -7.62
C ASN A 49 -11.84 8.54 -6.99
N ALA A 50 -12.95 8.15 -7.63
CA ALA A 50 -13.79 7.05 -7.19
C ALA A 50 -13.09 5.68 -7.22
N ILE A 51 -12.30 5.40 -8.27
CA ILE A 51 -11.44 4.20 -8.33
C ILE A 51 -10.45 4.22 -7.18
N GLY A 52 -9.77 5.36 -6.98
CA GLY A 52 -8.78 5.52 -5.91
C GLY A 52 -9.35 5.24 -4.53
N GLN A 53 -10.51 5.82 -4.21
CA GLN A 53 -11.20 5.58 -2.94
C GLN A 53 -11.56 4.10 -2.74
N GLU A 54 -12.09 3.43 -3.77
CA GLU A 54 -12.44 2.00 -3.68
C GLU A 54 -11.20 1.14 -3.47
N MET A 55 -10.14 1.37 -4.24
CA MET A 55 -8.87 0.66 -4.08
C MET A 55 -8.24 0.89 -2.70
N ASN A 56 -8.41 2.08 -2.13
CA ASN A 56 -7.90 2.41 -0.80
C ASN A 56 -8.72 1.74 0.32
N ASN A 57 -10.04 1.73 0.20
CA ASN A 57 -10.92 1.05 1.16
C ASN A 57 -10.68 -0.47 1.14
N GLN A 58 -10.56 -1.05 -0.06
CA GLN A 58 -10.19 -2.45 -0.21
C GLN A 58 -8.79 -2.70 0.38
N MET A 59 -7.87 -1.75 0.22
CA MET A 59 -6.54 -1.88 0.76
C MET A 59 -6.52 -2.02 2.28
N VAL A 60 -7.22 -1.13 3.00
CA VAL A 60 -7.31 -1.24 4.46
C VAL A 60 -7.90 -2.60 4.83
N THR A 61 -9.01 -2.99 4.19
CA THR A 61 -9.70 -4.27 4.46
C THR A 61 -8.80 -5.50 4.25
N ASP A 62 -8.00 -5.50 3.19
CA ASP A 62 -7.09 -6.61 2.86
C ASP A 62 -5.92 -6.76 3.83
N ILE A 63 -5.46 -5.64 4.40
CA ILE A 63 -4.26 -5.59 5.24
C ILE A 63 -4.59 -5.88 6.71
N LEU A 64 -5.79 -5.49 7.19
CA LEU A 64 -6.18 -5.64 8.59
C LEU A 64 -5.99 -7.06 9.16
N PRO A 65 -6.28 -8.16 8.46
CA PRO A 65 -6.05 -9.52 9.00
C PRO A 65 -4.58 -9.84 9.27
N VAL A 66 -3.67 -9.27 8.48
CA VAL A 66 -2.20 -9.43 8.63
C VAL A 66 -1.66 -8.47 9.68
N TYR A 67 -2.35 -7.36 9.90
CA TYR A 67 -1.91 -6.27 10.77
C TYR A 67 -2.43 -6.38 12.21
N ASN A 68 -3.73 -6.66 12.39
CA ASN A 68 -4.41 -6.52 13.68
C ASN A 68 -3.97 -7.56 14.72
N VAL A 69 -3.38 -8.67 14.29
CA VAL A 69 -2.85 -9.71 15.19
C VAL A 69 -1.54 -9.29 15.87
N LEU A 70 -0.91 -8.21 15.41
CA LEU A 70 0.29 -7.66 16.03
C LEU A 70 -0.11 -6.79 17.23
N GLU A 71 0.54 -7.03 18.36
CA GLU A 71 0.22 -6.37 19.63
C GLU A 71 1.18 -5.22 19.97
N GLU A 72 2.44 -5.32 19.55
CA GLU A 72 3.44 -4.31 19.85
C GLU A 72 3.45 -3.19 18.80
N PRO A 73 3.47 -1.90 19.21
CA PRO A 73 3.52 -0.77 18.28
C PRO A 73 4.70 -0.82 17.31
N TRP A 74 5.89 -1.22 17.77
CA TRP A 74 7.06 -1.37 16.89
C TRP A 74 6.86 -2.47 15.83
N GLN A 75 6.18 -3.57 16.16
CA GLN A 75 5.86 -4.63 15.20
C GLN A 75 4.91 -4.12 14.14
N ARG A 76 3.86 -3.43 14.58
CA ARG A 76 2.86 -2.80 13.71
C ARG A 76 3.49 -1.79 12.76
N ALA A 77 4.34 -0.90 13.27
CA ALA A 77 5.06 0.08 12.44
C ALA A 77 5.94 -0.62 11.38
N ALA A 78 6.75 -1.61 11.79
CA ALA A 78 7.64 -2.32 10.88
C ALA A 78 6.89 -3.13 9.81
N VAL A 79 5.92 -3.96 10.24
CA VAL A 79 5.13 -4.82 9.33
C VAL A 79 4.24 -3.97 8.43
N GLY A 80 3.53 -2.99 8.98
CA GLY A 80 2.62 -2.14 8.21
C GLY A 80 3.34 -1.38 7.11
N PHE A 81 4.49 -0.76 7.42
CA PHE A 81 5.30 -0.04 6.44
C PHE A 81 5.81 -0.98 5.34
N ARG A 82 6.34 -2.16 5.72
CA ARG A 82 6.86 -3.15 4.77
C ARG A 82 5.78 -3.76 3.88
N LEU A 83 4.60 -4.02 4.43
CA LEU A 83 3.48 -4.66 3.74
C LEU A 83 3.00 -3.84 2.54
N PHE A 84 3.03 -2.51 2.62
CA PHE A 84 2.71 -1.67 1.46
C PHE A 84 3.67 -1.87 0.29
N MET A 85 4.96 -2.03 0.57
CA MET A 85 5.97 -2.31 -0.46
C MET A 85 5.82 -3.73 -1.01
N VAL A 86 5.54 -4.72 -0.16
CA VAL A 86 5.25 -6.10 -0.60
C VAL A 86 4.02 -6.12 -1.52
N ARG A 87 2.94 -5.42 -1.15
CA ARG A 87 1.77 -5.29 -2.01
C ARG A 87 2.12 -4.59 -3.32
N ALA A 88 2.90 -3.50 -3.29
CA ALA A 88 3.32 -2.80 -4.51
C ALA A 88 4.09 -3.71 -5.47
N LEU A 89 4.93 -4.59 -4.92
CA LEU A 89 5.71 -5.57 -5.67
C LEU A 89 4.80 -6.61 -6.34
N LEU A 90 3.79 -7.09 -5.61
CA LEU A 90 2.90 -8.17 -6.06
C LEU A 90 1.70 -7.68 -6.89
N ASP A 91 1.30 -6.42 -6.75
CA ASP A 91 0.18 -5.80 -7.46
C ASP A 91 0.61 -4.47 -8.08
N ARG A 92 1.30 -4.54 -9.21
CA ARG A 92 1.77 -3.36 -9.95
C ARG A 92 0.63 -2.47 -10.46
N LYS A 93 -0.55 -3.05 -10.70
CA LYS A 93 -1.74 -2.27 -11.08
C LYS A 93 -2.13 -1.38 -9.90
N TRP A 94 -2.25 -1.95 -8.71
CA TRP A 94 -2.49 -1.18 -7.50
C TRP A 94 -1.41 -0.12 -7.26
N ALA A 95 -0.13 -0.47 -7.38
CA ALA A 95 0.98 0.48 -7.20
C ALA A 95 0.90 1.66 -8.19
N GLY A 96 0.55 1.40 -9.45
CA GLY A 96 0.43 2.43 -10.49
C GLY A 96 -0.76 3.36 -10.32
N PHE A 97 -1.85 2.91 -9.70
CA PHE A 97 -3.03 3.72 -9.43
C PHE A 97 -2.93 4.49 -8.12
N VAL A 98 -2.50 3.84 -7.03
CA VAL A 98 -2.59 4.39 -5.67
C VAL A 98 -1.73 5.65 -5.48
N ILE A 99 -0.67 5.82 -6.27
CA ILE A 99 0.25 6.96 -6.24
C ILE A 99 -0.15 8.12 -7.16
N ARG A 100 -1.03 7.87 -8.15
CA ARG A 100 -1.45 8.87 -9.14
C ARG A 100 -2.63 9.71 -8.66
N ILE A 101 -3.27 9.25 -7.61
CA ILE A 101 -4.47 9.86 -7.07
C ILE A 101 -4.02 10.57 -5.79
N GLU A 102 -4.42 11.83 -5.64
CA GLU A 102 -4.28 12.57 -4.37
C GLU A 102 -4.96 11.85 -3.18
N ALA A 103 -5.61 10.70 -3.42
CA ALA A 103 -6.29 9.86 -2.47
C ALA A 103 -5.40 9.18 -1.42
N TRP A 104 -4.08 9.03 -1.62
CA TRP A 104 -3.23 8.42 -0.58
C TRP A 104 -3.21 9.28 0.70
N PRO A 105 -2.90 10.60 0.64
CA PRO A 105 -3.10 11.52 1.77
C PRO A 105 -4.52 11.55 2.36
N HIS A 106 -5.55 11.20 1.56
CA HIS A 106 -6.96 11.33 1.98
C HIS A 106 -7.58 10.07 2.59
N THR A 107 -6.82 9.01 2.86
CA THR A 107 -7.35 7.91 3.70
C THR A 107 -7.38 8.29 5.16
N ALA A 108 -8.45 8.98 5.56
CA ALA A 108 -8.72 9.30 6.96
C ALA A 108 -8.66 8.05 7.87
N GLN A 109 -8.96 6.86 7.35
CA GLN A 109 -8.87 5.63 8.12
C GLN A 109 -7.43 5.11 8.29
N LEU A 110 -6.61 5.13 7.24
CA LEU A 110 -5.20 4.69 7.34
C LEU A 110 -4.41 5.63 8.26
N ALA A 111 -4.60 6.95 8.10
CA ALA A 111 -3.99 7.96 8.95
C ALA A 111 -4.36 7.75 10.43
N LYS A 112 -5.61 7.37 10.72
CA LYS A 112 -6.07 7.06 12.10
C LYS A 112 -5.37 5.83 12.69
N TYR A 113 -5.23 4.75 11.92
CA TYR A 113 -4.50 3.57 12.39
C TYR A 113 -3.04 3.93 12.69
N MET A 114 -2.35 4.52 11.71
CA MET A 114 -0.95 4.93 11.85
C MET A 114 -0.75 5.88 13.04
N SER A 115 -1.57 6.93 13.15
CA SER A 115 -1.52 7.87 14.28
C SER A 115 -1.75 7.18 15.63
N GLY A 116 -2.69 6.22 15.71
CA GLY A 116 -2.95 5.44 16.91
C GLY A 116 -1.77 4.58 17.33
N ASP A 117 -1.12 3.90 16.39
CA ASP A 117 0.03 3.04 16.66
C ASP A 117 1.28 3.87 17.05
N LEU A 118 1.49 5.03 16.42
CA LEU A 118 2.53 5.97 16.81
C LEU A 118 2.31 6.51 18.23
N ALA A 119 1.07 6.87 18.57
CA ALA A 119 0.72 7.33 19.91
C ALA A 119 0.94 6.23 20.96
N ALA A 120 0.56 4.99 20.65
CA ALA A 120 0.77 3.85 21.53
C ALA A 120 2.27 3.56 21.74
N GLY A 121 3.07 3.58 20.69
CA GLY A 121 4.53 3.35 20.79
C GLY A 121 5.23 4.47 21.55
N LYS A 122 4.81 5.73 21.38
CA LYS A 122 5.28 6.85 22.22
C LYS A 122 4.93 6.63 23.69
N ALA A 123 3.69 6.25 24.00
CA ALA A 123 3.26 6.01 25.37
C ALA A 123 4.00 4.85 26.05
N ARG A 124 4.40 3.82 25.28
CA ARG A 124 5.22 2.69 25.74
C ARG A 124 6.73 2.98 25.78
N GLY A 125 7.17 4.18 25.38
CA GLY A 125 8.59 4.54 25.31
C GLY A 125 9.36 3.85 24.19
N GLN A 126 8.68 3.23 23.23
CA GLN A 126 9.29 2.56 22.07
C GLN A 126 9.70 3.58 20.99
N PHE A 127 8.97 4.70 20.91
CA PHE A 127 9.18 5.76 19.93
C PHE A 127 9.48 7.09 20.61
N ARG A 128 10.32 7.91 19.98
CA ARG A 128 10.66 9.28 20.43
C ARG A 128 10.10 10.28 19.41
N ILE A 129 8.82 10.62 19.58
CA ILE A 129 8.07 11.47 18.65
C ILE A 129 7.62 12.74 19.39
N ASP A 130 7.94 13.91 18.85
CA ASP A 130 7.49 15.18 19.42
C ASP A 130 6.01 15.44 19.07
N ASN A 131 5.67 15.38 17.78
CA ASN A 131 4.33 15.60 17.25
C ASN A 131 3.85 14.38 16.45
N ILE A 132 2.75 13.76 16.89
CA ILE A 132 2.17 12.55 16.27
C ILE A 132 1.62 12.82 14.87
N GLU A 133 1.02 14.00 14.64
CA GLU A 133 0.47 14.39 13.35
C GLU A 133 1.59 14.51 12.31
N ALA A 134 2.64 15.25 12.64
CA ALA A 134 3.81 15.40 11.77
C ALA A 134 4.50 14.05 11.46
N ALA A 135 4.61 13.16 12.46
CA ALA A 135 5.15 11.82 12.24
C ALA A 135 4.25 10.95 11.34
N THR A 136 2.92 11.10 11.47
CA THR A 136 1.94 10.41 10.61
C THR A 136 2.08 10.87 9.17
N ASP A 137 2.09 12.18 8.92
CA ASP A 137 2.24 12.76 7.58
C ASP A 137 3.56 12.34 6.93
N PHE A 138 4.65 12.37 7.70
CA PHE A 138 5.97 11.93 7.23
C PHE A 138 5.96 10.47 6.79
N LEU A 139 5.43 9.55 7.63
CA LEU A 139 5.38 8.13 7.30
C LEU A 139 4.42 7.82 6.15
N MET A 140 3.30 8.54 6.05
CA MET A 140 2.39 8.42 4.89
C MET A 140 3.09 8.84 3.59
N GLY A 141 3.82 9.95 3.61
CA GLY A 141 4.62 10.40 2.47
C GLY A 141 5.72 9.41 2.10
N ALA A 142 6.47 8.92 3.08
CA ALA A 142 7.51 7.90 2.88
C ALA A 142 6.91 6.61 2.28
N SER A 143 5.76 6.16 2.77
CA SER A 143 5.05 5.00 2.24
C SER A 143 4.67 5.20 0.76
N ALA A 144 4.07 6.34 0.42
CA ALA A 144 3.70 6.66 -0.96
C ALA A 144 4.90 6.64 -1.91
N ARG A 145 6.02 7.25 -1.49
CA ARG A 145 7.27 7.26 -2.28
C ARG A 145 7.84 5.86 -2.46
N CYS A 146 7.83 5.02 -1.42
CA CYS A 146 8.32 3.65 -1.51
C CYS A 146 7.44 2.76 -2.40
N ILE A 147 6.11 2.90 -2.32
CA ILE A 147 5.18 2.21 -3.22
C ILE A 147 5.47 2.59 -4.67
N GLN A 148 5.67 3.88 -4.97
CA GLN A 148 6.02 4.33 -6.32
C GLN A 148 7.34 3.72 -6.79
N ALA A 149 8.39 3.76 -5.95
CA ALA A 149 9.71 3.23 -6.31
C ALA A 149 9.63 1.73 -6.64
N ILE A 150 9.00 0.93 -5.78
CA ILE A 150 8.80 -0.51 -6.01
C ILE A 150 7.95 -0.76 -7.27
N GLY A 151 6.87 0.01 -7.46
CA GLY A 151 5.99 -0.12 -8.62
C GLY A 151 6.71 0.12 -9.96
N HIS A 152 7.58 1.14 -10.01
CA HIS A 152 8.43 1.43 -11.17
C HIS A 152 9.57 0.41 -11.36
N GLY A 153 9.92 -0.33 -10.30
CA GLY A 153 11.01 -1.29 -10.29
C GLY A 153 12.26 -0.67 -9.68
N VAL A 154 12.81 -1.40 -8.71
CA VAL A 154 14.13 -1.17 -8.12
C VAL A 154 15.00 -2.40 -8.37
N ASP A 155 16.32 -2.23 -8.35
CA ASP A 155 17.26 -3.30 -8.68
C ASP A 155 17.11 -4.51 -7.73
N ASP A 156 17.11 -4.24 -6.43
CA ASP A 156 16.94 -5.24 -5.37
C ASP A 156 15.79 -4.88 -4.42
N PRO A 157 14.53 -5.30 -4.73
CA PRO A 157 13.38 -4.94 -3.93
C PRO A 157 13.44 -5.39 -2.47
N PRO A 158 13.87 -6.64 -2.13
CA PRO A 158 14.03 -7.03 -0.73
C PRO A 158 15.00 -6.15 0.06
N ALA A 159 16.20 -5.89 -0.48
CA ALA A 159 17.18 -5.00 0.18
C ALA A 159 16.68 -3.55 0.29
N TYR A 160 15.97 -3.05 -0.73
CA TYR A 160 15.30 -1.76 -0.68
C TYR A 160 14.26 -1.71 0.46
N MET A 161 13.45 -2.76 0.61
CA MET A 161 12.45 -2.85 1.68
C MET A 161 13.09 -2.90 3.07
N ASP A 162 14.24 -3.56 3.24
CA ASP A 162 14.99 -3.55 4.50
C ASP A 162 15.44 -2.14 4.86
N ALA A 163 16.11 -1.46 3.92
CA ALA A 163 16.60 -0.10 4.13
C ALA A 163 15.45 0.88 4.41
N ALA A 164 14.36 0.80 3.66
CA ALA A 164 13.20 1.66 3.84
C ALA A 164 12.50 1.42 5.19
N THR A 165 12.34 0.15 5.59
CA THR A 165 11.74 -0.19 6.90
C THR A 165 12.63 0.30 8.05
N ARG A 166 13.95 0.15 7.94
CA ARG A 166 14.91 0.70 8.91
C ARG A 166 14.76 2.21 9.05
N MET A 167 14.76 2.93 7.93
CA MET A 167 14.62 4.39 7.93
C MET A 167 13.28 4.84 8.53
N ALA A 168 12.19 4.12 8.29
CA ALA A 168 10.89 4.41 8.89
C ALA A 168 10.91 4.27 10.42
N LEU A 169 11.55 3.22 10.95
CA LEU A 169 11.70 3.02 12.40
C LEU A 169 12.62 4.08 13.03
N GLN A 170 13.73 4.42 12.37
CA GLN A 170 14.63 5.49 12.81
C GLN A 170 13.93 6.85 12.82
N ALA A 171 13.07 7.15 11.84
CA ALA A 171 12.35 8.41 11.75
C ALA A 171 11.36 8.64 12.91
N VAL A 172 10.85 7.57 13.52
CA VAL A 172 10.01 7.65 14.73
C VAL A 172 10.81 7.54 16.03
N GLY A 173 12.14 7.51 15.93
CA GLY A 173 13.05 7.53 17.07
C GLY A 173 13.14 6.20 17.81
N CYS A 174 12.95 5.07 17.13
CA CYS A 174 13.33 3.76 17.66
C CYS A 174 14.83 3.71 17.96
N ALA A 175 15.21 2.95 18.99
CA ALA A 175 16.61 2.61 19.23
C ALA A 175 17.16 1.70 18.11
N ASP A 176 18.48 1.72 17.89
CA ASP A 176 19.11 1.00 16.78
C ASP A 176 18.87 -0.52 16.83
N ASP A 177 18.92 -1.11 18.04
CA ASP A 177 18.64 -2.52 18.29
C ASP A 177 17.18 -2.88 17.95
N LEU A 178 16.23 -2.00 18.29
CA LEU A 178 14.83 -2.15 17.94
C LEU A 178 14.59 -1.97 16.44
N CYS A 179 15.38 -1.12 15.77
CA CYS A 179 15.34 -0.98 14.31
C CYS A 179 15.79 -2.28 13.63
N ASP A 180 16.93 -2.85 14.06
CA ASP A 180 17.44 -4.14 13.57
C ASP A 180 16.39 -5.24 13.75
N HIS A 181 15.86 -5.34 14.96
CA HIS A 181 14.83 -6.31 15.30
C HIS A 181 13.56 -6.12 14.44
N GLY A 182 13.10 -4.88 14.27
CA GLY A 182 11.91 -4.56 13.49
C GLY A 182 12.06 -4.95 12.02
N VAL A 183 13.23 -4.70 11.41
CA VAL A 183 13.52 -5.12 10.03
C VAL A 183 13.45 -6.63 9.90
N ALA A 184 14.18 -7.37 10.73
CA ALA A 184 14.21 -8.82 10.70
C ALA A 184 12.82 -9.43 10.97
N PHE A 185 12.13 -8.96 12.01
CA PHE A 185 10.79 -9.42 12.38
C PHE A 185 9.79 -9.20 11.25
N SER A 186 9.74 -7.99 10.67
CA SER A 186 8.77 -7.68 9.61
C SER A 186 8.96 -8.56 8.37
N GLN A 187 10.20 -8.91 8.05
CA GLN A 187 10.51 -9.83 6.96
C GLN A 187 10.06 -11.25 7.26
N SER A 188 10.49 -11.81 8.40
CA SER A 188 10.13 -13.18 8.79
C SER A 188 8.61 -13.34 8.92
N TYR A 189 7.94 -12.35 9.52
CA TYR A 189 6.50 -12.33 9.68
C TYR A 189 5.76 -12.35 8.32
N LEU A 190 6.15 -11.48 7.39
CA LEU A 190 5.51 -11.42 6.08
C LEU A 190 5.86 -12.62 5.20
N LYS A 191 7.02 -13.24 5.38
CA LYS A 191 7.34 -14.53 4.74
C LYS A 191 6.43 -15.65 5.27
N ALA A 192 6.24 -15.75 6.58
CA ALA A 192 5.35 -16.75 7.20
C ALA A 192 3.89 -16.55 6.75
N TRP A 193 3.45 -15.30 6.62
CA TRP A 193 2.16 -14.98 6.02
C TRP A 193 2.07 -15.45 4.55
N ALA A 194 3.10 -15.13 3.76
CA ALA A 194 3.16 -15.49 2.35
C ALA A 194 3.24 -17.01 2.12
N SER A 195 3.96 -17.75 2.96
CA SER A 195 4.05 -19.22 2.89
C SER A 195 2.77 -19.91 3.37
N GLY A 196 1.97 -19.24 4.21
CA GLY A 196 0.68 -19.74 4.72
C GLY A 196 0.76 -20.38 6.09
N GLU A 197 1.87 -20.17 6.78
CA GLU A 197 2.04 -20.53 8.18
C GLU A 197 1.14 -19.68 9.09
N LEU A 198 0.85 -18.44 8.69
CA LEU A 198 -0.12 -17.59 9.38
C LEU A 198 -1.54 -17.83 8.86
N THR A 199 -2.49 -17.96 9.78
CA THR A 199 -3.93 -18.16 9.51
C THR A 199 -4.66 -16.91 9.01
N ALA A 200 -3.94 -15.80 8.82
CA ALA A 200 -4.50 -14.56 8.31
C ALA A 200 -5.01 -14.72 6.87
N SER A 201 -6.13 -14.06 6.56
CA SER A 201 -6.72 -14.08 5.23
C SER A 201 -5.70 -13.66 4.16
N ARG A 202 -5.74 -14.36 3.02
CA ARG A 202 -4.92 -14.03 1.85
C ARG A 202 -5.74 -13.19 0.88
N PRO A 203 -5.51 -11.87 0.79
CA PRO A 203 -6.12 -11.05 -0.24
C PRO A 203 -5.74 -11.52 -1.65
N LEU A 204 -6.54 -11.13 -2.64
CA LEU A 204 -6.42 -11.61 -4.02
C LEU A 204 -5.01 -11.39 -4.62
N TRP A 205 -4.34 -10.30 -4.26
CA TRP A 205 -2.98 -10.01 -4.73
C TRP A 205 -1.92 -10.99 -4.21
N ALA A 206 -2.21 -11.75 -3.14
CA ALA A 206 -1.33 -12.82 -2.66
C ALA A 206 -1.21 -13.99 -3.66
N LEU A 207 -2.13 -14.10 -4.65
CA LEU A 207 -2.00 -15.07 -5.74
C LEU A 207 -0.71 -14.85 -6.57
N ASN A 208 -0.16 -13.63 -6.57
CA ASN A 208 1.05 -13.30 -7.31
C ASN A 208 2.34 -13.69 -6.57
N LEU A 209 2.26 -14.37 -5.42
CA LEU A 209 3.42 -14.90 -4.70
C LEU A 209 4.21 -15.95 -5.50
N ASN A 210 3.57 -16.61 -6.48
CA ASN A 210 4.22 -17.54 -7.42
C ASN A 210 4.91 -16.84 -8.60
N SER A 211 4.92 -15.51 -8.64
CA SER A 211 5.64 -14.74 -9.67
C SER A 211 7.14 -14.70 -9.37
N LYS A 212 7.97 -14.32 -10.37
CA LYS A 212 9.40 -14.08 -10.18
C LYS A 212 9.68 -13.12 -9.01
N ASP A 213 8.89 -12.06 -8.90
CA ASP A 213 9.02 -11.07 -7.84
C ASP A 213 8.61 -11.64 -6.47
N GLY A 214 7.56 -12.49 -6.44
CA GLY A 214 7.18 -13.22 -5.23
C GLY A 214 8.25 -14.20 -4.74
N HIS A 215 8.89 -14.94 -5.65
CA HIS A 215 10.01 -15.83 -5.30
C HIS A 215 11.22 -15.07 -4.77
N ARG A 216 11.54 -13.89 -5.34
CA ARG A 216 12.62 -13.03 -4.83
C ARG A 216 12.33 -12.56 -3.41
N PHE A 217 11.09 -12.15 -3.13
CA PHE A 217 10.69 -11.76 -1.78
C PHE A 217 10.84 -12.91 -0.77
N LEU A 218 10.42 -14.13 -1.15
CA LEU A 218 10.50 -15.31 -0.28
C LEU A 218 11.93 -15.80 -0.03
N ALA A 219 12.84 -15.66 -1.01
CA ALA A 219 14.20 -16.19 -0.95
C ALA A 219 15.22 -15.28 -0.23
N HIS A 220 14.90 -13.99 -0.03
CA HIS A 220 15.83 -13.03 0.59
C HIS A 220 15.90 -13.18 2.10
N ASP A 221 17.08 -13.22 2.70
CA ASP A 221 17.26 -13.20 4.17
C ASP A 221 17.83 -11.86 4.62
N ALA A 222 17.33 -11.32 5.74
CA ALA A 222 17.76 -10.01 6.25
C ALA A 222 19.24 -10.09 6.63
N ALA A 223 20.01 -9.07 6.25
CA ALA A 223 21.40 -8.92 6.65
C ALA A 223 21.52 -8.41 8.09
#